data_AF-A0A536I450-F1
#
_entry.id   AF-A0A536I450-F1
#
_cell.length_a   1.000
_cell.length_b   1.000
_cell.length_c   1.000
_cell.angle_alpha   90.00
_cell.angle_beta   90.00
_cell.angle_gamma   90.00
#
_symmetry.space_group_name_H-M   'P 1'
#
loop_
_entity.id
_entity.type
_entity.pdbx_description
1 polymer ?
#
loop_
_entity_poly.entity_id
_entity_poly.type
_entity_poly.pdbx_seq_one_letter_code
_entity_poly.pdbx_strand_id
1 'polypeptide(L)'
;ALPTDLRIWAVMALLGLVGTLLAHGLFVMALRTVRPSAAGIIATAEPVFAGLIAYLVLGDRLQPLQILGAAVIVAGIIAVQAGSRDAALTAPGIQ
;
A
#
# COMPACT_ATOMS: atom_id res chain seq x y z
N ALA A 1 3.88 -17.23 -29.88
CA ALA A 1 4.05 -16.02 -30.69
C ALA A 1 3.93 -14.82 -29.78
N LEU A 2 4.81 -13.82 -29.88
CA LEU A 2 4.63 -12.58 -29.10
C LEU A 2 3.32 -11.90 -29.51
N PRO A 3 2.59 -11.26 -28.58
CA PRO A 3 1.43 -10.48 -28.93
C PRO A 3 1.86 -9.36 -29.89
N THR A 4 1.34 -9.38 -31.12
CA THR A 4 1.62 -8.36 -32.14
C THR A 4 0.71 -7.14 -32.02
N ASP A 5 -0.28 -7.19 -31.14
CA ASP A 5 -1.22 -6.09 -30.92
C ASP A 5 -0.59 -4.99 -30.06
N LEU A 6 -0.52 -3.78 -30.63
CA LEU A 6 -0.01 -2.58 -29.97
C LEU A 6 -0.78 -2.26 -28.69
N ARG A 7 -2.07 -2.60 -28.60
CA ARG A 7 -2.88 -2.38 -27.39
C ARG A 7 -2.34 -3.19 -26.21
N ILE A 8 -1.91 -4.43 -26.43
CA ILE A 8 -1.38 -5.29 -25.37
C ILE A 8 -0.07 -4.69 -24.84
N TRP A 9 0.82 -4.27 -25.72
CA TRP A 9 2.05 -3.58 -25.35
C TRP A 9 1.78 -2.28 -24.57
N ALA A 10 0.80 -1.49 -24.99
CA ALA A 10 0.42 -0.26 -24.28
C ALA A 10 -0.11 -0.55 -22.87
N VAL A 11 -0.96 -1.57 -22.68
CA VAL A 11 -1.47 -1.96 -21.36
C VAL A 11 -0.35 -2.52 -20.48
N MET A 12 0.56 -3.33 -21.03
CA MET A 12 1.72 -3.82 -20.28
C MET A 12 2.66 -2.70 -19.85
N ALA A 13 2.92 -1.74 -20.75
CA ALA A 13 3.71 -0.55 -20.42
C ALA A 13 3.01 0.28 -19.34
N LEU A 14 1.69 0.46 -19.41
CA LEU A 14 0.91 1.16 -18.39
C LEU A 14 1.01 0.46 -17.03
N LEU A 15 0.85 -0.86 -16.97
CA LEU A 15 0.98 -1.64 -15.74
C LEU A 15 2.39 -1.54 -15.15
N GLY A 16 3.43 -1.67 -15.98
CA GLY A 16 4.81 -1.56 -15.51
C GLY A 16 5.18 -0.15 -15.06
N LEU A 17 4.77 0.89 -15.79
CA LEU A 17 5.11 2.27 -15.48
C LEU A 17 4.31 2.80 -14.29
N VAL A 18 3.00 2.55 -14.25
CA VAL A 18 2.12 3.09 -13.21
C VAL A 18 2.02 2.15 -12.03
N GLY A 19 1.74 0.87 -12.27
CA GLY A 19 1.58 -0.13 -11.22
C GLY A 19 2.87 -0.45 -10.48
N THR A 20 4.02 -0.42 -11.18
CA THR A 20 5.31 -0.75 -10.58
C THR A 20 6.20 0.47 -10.38
N LEU A 21 6.65 1.11 -11.48
CA LEU A 21 7.71 2.12 -11.41
C LEU A 21 7.27 3.35 -10.60
N LEU A 22 6.09 3.88 -10.87
CA LEU A 22 5.54 5.03 -10.16
C LEU A 22 5.29 4.69 -8.69
N ALA A 23 4.62 3.56 -8.41
CA ALA A 23 4.33 3.13 -7.05
C ALA A 23 5.61 2.98 -6.19
N HIS A 24 6.62 2.27 -6.71
CA HIS A 24 7.89 2.10 -6.01
C HIS A 24 8.67 3.42 -5.91
N GLY A 25 8.62 4.26 -6.94
CA GLY A 25 9.23 5.60 -6.91
C GLY A 25 8.62 6.48 -5.81
N LEU A 26 7.30 6.47 -5.67
CA LEU A 26 6.59 7.17 -4.58
C LEU A 26 6.95 6.58 -3.21
N PHE A 27 7.05 5.26 -3.10
CA PHE A 27 7.45 4.62 -1.85
C PHE A 27 8.87 5.04 -1.44
N VAL A 28 9.83 5.00 -2.35
CA VAL A 28 11.21 5.47 -2.10
C VAL A 28 11.24 6.96 -1.76
N MET A 29 10.39 7.77 -2.40
CA MET A 29 10.25 9.19 -2.06
C MET A 29 9.70 9.37 -0.64
N ALA A 30 8.71 8.58 -0.24
CA ALA A 30 8.11 8.63 1.10
C ALA A 30 9.14 8.32 2.19
N LEU A 31 10.10 7.41 1.93
CA LEU A 31 11.21 7.12 2.86
C LEU A 31 12.11 8.32 3.17
N ARG A 32 12.08 9.39 2.36
CA ARG A 32 12.80 10.64 2.65
C ARG A 32 12.13 11.48 3.73
N THR A 33 10.85 11.25 4.01
CA THR A 33 10.03 12.06 4.92
C THR A 33 9.40 11.24 6.05
N VAL A 34 9.34 9.92 5.91
CA VAL A 34 8.74 8.98 6.87
C VAL A 34 9.75 7.93 7.29
N ARG A 35 9.76 7.56 8.58
CA ARG A 35 10.61 6.48 9.10
C ARG A 35 10.33 5.17 8.34
N PRO A 36 11.36 4.40 7.96
CA PRO A 36 11.18 3.17 7.17
C PRO A 36 10.22 2.15 7.82
N SER A 37 10.23 2.04 9.15
CA SER A 37 9.30 1.17 9.87
C SER A 37 7.85 1.59 9.69
N ALA A 38 7.53 2.87 9.86
CA ALA A 38 6.19 3.40 9.68
C ALA A 38 5.74 3.31 8.21
N ALA A 39 6.63 3.60 7.26
CA ALA A 39 6.35 3.46 5.83
C ALA A 39 6.01 2.01 5.44
N GLY A 40 6.78 1.03 5.94
CA GLY A 40 6.53 -0.39 5.71
C GLY A 40 5.20 -0.87 6.32
N ILE A 41 4.86 -0.42 7.53
CA ILE A 41 3.56 -0.73 8.15
C ILE A 41 2.42 -0.16 7.31
N ILE A 42 2.52 1.09 6.85
CA ILE A 42 1.49 1.72 6.01
C ILE A 42 1.38 1.00 4.65
N ALA A 43 2.48 0.50 4.09
CA ALA A 43 2.44 -0.28 2.85
C ALA A 43 1.60 -1.56 2.97
N THR A 44 1.45 -2.13 4.18
CA THR A 44 0.54 -3.27 4.39
C THR A 44 -0.95 -2.93 4.18
N ALA A 45 -1.30 -1.64 4.10
CA ALA A 45 -2.64 -1.18 3.73
C ALA A 45 -2.94 -1.35 2.22
N GLU A 46 -1.93 -1.62 1.39
CA GLU A 46 -2.09 -1.80 -0.06
C GLU A 46 -3.30 -2.67 -0.46
N PRO A 47 -3.50 -3.89 0.07
CA PRO A 47 -4.68 -4.72 -0.25
C PRO A 47 -6.02 -4.05 0.07
N VAL A 48 -6.10 -3.19 1.07
CA VAL A 48 -7.33 -2.42 1.38
C VAL A 48 -7.61 -1.41 0.28
N PHE A 49 -6.60 -0.67 -0.16
CA PHE A 49 -6.73 0.27 -1.27
C PHE A 49 -6.98 -0.44 -2.60
N ALA A 50 -6.31 -1.56 -2.86
CA ALA A 50 -6.53 -2.37 -4.05
C ALA A 50 -7.99 -2.88 -4.12
N GLY A 51 -8.52 -3.40 -3.02
CA GLY A 51 -9.92 -3.82 -2.92
C GLY A 51 -10.89 -2.65 -3.11
N LEU A 52 -10.60 -1.49 -2.49
CA LEU A 52 -11.42 -0.29 -2.65
C LEU A 52 -11.44 0.21 -4.11
N ILE A 53 -10.28 0.25 -4.76
CA ILE A 53 -10.16 0.67 -6.16
C ILE A 53 -10.87 -0.34 -7.07
N ALA A 54 -10.73 -1.65 -6.81
CA ALA A 54 -11.45 -2.68 -7.56
C ALA A 54 -12.98 -2.50 -7.43
N TYR A 55 -13.48 -2.24 -6.21
CA TYR A 55 -14.90 -1.93 -5.99
C TYR A 55 -15.37 -0.70 -6.78
N LEU A 56 -14.58 0.39 -6.76
CA LEU A 56 -14.97 1.65 -7.39
C LEU A 56 -14.82 1.66 -8.93
N VAL A 57 -13.74 1.09 -9.45
CA VAL A 57 -13.38 1.16 -10.88
C VAL A 57 -13.93 -0.03 -11.65
N LEU A 58 -13.86 -1.23 -11.07
CA LEU A 58 -14.30 -2.47 -11.72
C LEU A 58 -15.76 -2.81 -11.39
N GLY A 59 -16.32 -2.24 -10.31
CA GLY A 59 -17.67 -2.53 -9.85
C GLY A 59 -17.79 -3.85 -9.08
N ASP A 60 -16.66 -4.45 -8.69
CA ASP A 60 -16.61 -5.72 -7.97
C ASP A 60 -17.21 -5.57 -6.58
N ARG A 61 -18.14 -6.46 -6.19
CA ARG A 61 -18.69 -6.46 -4.84
C ARG A 61 -17.71 -7.09 -3.86
N LEU A 62 -17.31 -6.31 -2.85
CA LEU A 62 -16.49 -6.82 -1.75
C LEU A 62 -17.27 -7.87 -0.95
N GLN A 63 -16.76 -9.09 -0.90
CA GLN A 63 -17.34 -10.14 -0.07
C GLN A 63 -17.17 -9.81 1.43
N PRO A 64 -18.06 -10.30 2.31
CA PRO A 64 -17.96 -10.07 3.75
C PRO A 64 -16.59 -10.45 4.32
N LEU A 65 -15.97 -11.52 3.81
CA LEU A 65 -14.63 -11.96 4.23
C LEU A 65 -13.53 -10.96 3.85
N GLN A 66 -13.65 -10.31 2.69
CA GLN A 66 -12.70 -9.27 2.26
C GLN A 66 -12.81 -8.02 3.12
N ILE A 67 -14.04 -7.65 3.50
CA ILE A 67 -14.29 -6.54 4.43
C ILE A 67 -13.70 -6.85 5.80
N LEU A 68 -13.87 -8.07 6.30
CA LEU A 68 -13.26 -8.52 7.55
C LEU A 68 -11.73 -8.46 7.49
N GLY A 69 -11.13 -8.96 6.42
CA GLY A 69 -9.68 -8.88 6.20
C GLY A 69 -9.18 -7.44 6.18
N ALA A 70 -9.89 -6.54 5.49
CA ALA A 70 -9.56 -5.12 5.46
C ALA A 70 -9.64 -4.48 6.86
N ALA A 71 -10.67 -4.81 7.64
CA ALA A 71 -10.80 -4.34 9.02
C ALA A 71 -9.64 -4.81 9.91
N VAL A 72 -9.22 -6.09 9.78
CA VAL A 72 -8.08 -6.65 10.51
C VAL A 72 -6.78 -5.93 10.16
N ILE A 73 -6.54 -5.65 8.87
CA ILE A 73 -5.35 -4.91 8.41
C ILE A 73 -5.32 -3.51 9.03
N VAL A 74 -6.42 -2.77 8.94
CA VAL A 74 -6.52 -1.40 9.49
C VAL A 74 -6.31 -1.42 11.01
N ALA A 75 -6.92 -2.37 11.73
CA ALA A 75 -6.74 -2.51 13.16
C ALA A 75 -5.27 -2.79 13.53
N GLY A 76 -4.61 -3.70 12.79
CA GLY A 76 -3.18 -4.00 12.99
C GLY A 76 -2.29 -2.80 12.78
N ILE A 77 -2.52 -2.03 11.71
CA ILE A 77 -1.76 -0.79 11.43
C ILE A 77 -1.91 0.21 12.58
N ILE A 78 -3.14 0.44 13.06
CA ILE A 78 -3.40 1.36 14.17
C ILE A 78 -2.69 0.90 15.44
N ALA A 79 -2.77 -0.39 15.77
CA ALA A 79 -2.14 -0.95 16.97
C ALA A 79 -0.61 -0.77 16.96
N VAL A 80 0.05 -1.08 15.83
CA VAL A 80 1.51 -0.95 15.71
C VAL A 80 1.95 0.51 15.71
N GLN A 81 1.20 1.40 15.05
CA GLN A 81 1.50 2.83 15.01
C GLN A 81 1.31 3.51 16.37
N ALA A 82 0.31 3.09 17.15
CA ALA A 82 0.08 3.60 18.51
C ALA A 82 1.26 3.27 19.43
N GLY A 83 1.69 2.00 19.49
CA GLY A 83 2.85 1.61 20.31
C GLY A 83 4.17 2.25 19.86
N SER A 84 4.32 2.53 18.56
CA SER A 84 5.51 3.19 18.01
C SER A 84 5.64 4.67 18.43
N ARG A 85 4.51 5.34 18.71
CA ARG A 85 4.50 6.73 19.21
C ARG A 85 4.91 6.76 20.68
N ASP A 86 4.40 5.85 21.49
CA ASP A 86 4.68 5.81 22.93
C ASP A 86 6.15 5.43 23.21
N ALA A 87 6.72 4.51 22.42
CA ALA A 87 8.14 4.18 22.51
C ALA A 87 9.07 5.36 22.16
N ALA A 88 8.64 6.26 21.27
CA ALA A 88 9.41 7.45 20.91
C ALA A 88 9.33 8.55 21.99
N LEU A 89 8.22 8.63 22.74
CA LEU A 89 8.02 9.58 23.85
C LEU A 89 8.70 9.14 25.15
N THR A 90 8.91 7.83 25.32
CA THR A 90 9.50 7.25 26.55
C THR A 90 11.01 6.99 26.42
N ALA A 91 11.60 7.20 25.24
CA ALA A 91 13.04 7.06 25.05
C ALA A 91 13.76 8.11 25.92
N PRO A 92 14.56 7.69 26.94
CA PRO A 92 15.40 8.62 27.69
C PRO A 92 16.29 9.33 26.68
N GLY A 93 16.29 10.67 26.67
CA GLY A 93 17.12 11.45 25.77
C GLY A 93 18.57 10.99 25.87
N ILE A 94 19.04 10.25 24.87
CA ILE A 94 20.44 9.92 24.75
C ILE A 94 21.10 11.18 24.19
N GLN A 95 21.76 11.89 25.11
CA GLN A 95 22.90 12.76 24.82
C GLN A 95 24.01 11.96 24.15
#